data_AF-A0A930VNA3-F1
#
_entry.id   AF-A0A930VNA3-F1
#
_cell.length_a   1.000
_cell.length_b   1.000
_cell.length_c   1.000
_cell.angle_alpha   90.00
_cell.angle_beta   90.00
_cell.angle_gamma   90.00
#
_symmetry.space_group_name_H-M   'P 1'
#
loop_
_entity.id
_entity.type
_entity.pdbx_description
1 polymer ?
#
loop_
_entity_poly.entity_id
_entity_poly.type
_entity_poly.pdbx_seq_one_letter_code
_entity_poly.pdbx_strand_id
1 'polypeptide(L)'
;MALSAVDPPFDQLLATAESVAAARPEVDLELAREVFLEAATLLYNGLALDGLDEHDAEAVVAGLCIDLVSSAPGEAIRERARTLELDPGDLHDPQSVARSYLICAAIMKL
;
A
#
# COMPACT_ATOMS: atom_id res chain seq x y z
N MET A 1 -0.79 23.50 -6.77
CA MET A 1 -1.96 22.65 -7.09
C MET A 1 -2.28 21.89 -5.81
N ALA A 2 -3.49 21.99 -5.25
CA ALA A 2 -3.81 21.25 -4.03
C ALA A 2 -3.97 19.77 -4.42
N LEU A 3 -3.10 18.91 -3.89
CA LEU A 3 -3.29 17.47 -3.95
C LEU A 3 -4.67 17.19 -3.34
N SER A 4 -5.61 16.70 -4.15
CA SER A 4 -6.91 16.23 -3.68
C SER A 4 -6.65 15.28 -2.51
N ALA A 5 -7.26 15.53 -1.36
CA ALA A 5 -7.10 14.64 -0.21
C ALA A 5 -7.54 13.23 -0.62
N VAL A 6 -6.63 12.28 -0.50
CA VAL A 6 -6.93 10.86 -0.69
C VAL A 6 -7.70 10.41 0.56
N ASP A 7 -8.81 9.69 0.36
CA ASP A 7 -9.61 9.21 1.48
C ASP A 7 -8.90 8.07 2.23
N PRO A 8 -9.13 7.93 3.55
CA PRO A 8 -8.67 6.76 4.29
C PRO A 8 -9.18 5.44 3.68
N PRO A 9 -8.38 4.35 3.73
CA PRO A 9 -7.05 4.27 4.35
C PRO A 9 -5.88 4.71 3.44
N PHE A 10 -6.14 5.18 2.22
CA PHE A 10 -5.08 5.44 1.23
C PHE A 10 -4.28 6.73 1.49
N ASP A 11 -4.75 7.61 2.37
CA ASP A 11 -4.01 8.79 2.85
C ASP A 11 -2.65 8.44 3.48
N GLN A 12 -2.52 7.24 4.05
CA GLN A 12 -1.27 6.70 4.57
C GLN A 12 -0.16 6.60 3.52
N LEU A 13 -0.50 6.39 2.24
CA LEU A 13 0.47 6.36 1.15
C LEU A 13 1.11 7.75 0.95
N LEU A 14 0.35 8.83 1.11
CA LEU A 14 0.89 10.19 1.04
C LEU A 14 1.83 10.48 2.22
N ALA A 15 1.46 10.05 3.43
CA ALA A 15 2.34 10.16 4.60
C ALA A 15 3.65 9.35 4.41
N THR A 16 3.58 8.24 3.68
CA THR A 16 4.74 7.41 3.34
C THR A 16 5.68 8.14 2.37
N ALA A 17 5.15 8.83 1.36
CA ALA A 17 5.97 9.65 0.46
C ALA A 17 6.79 10.71 1.21
N GLU A 18 6.17 11.39 2.19
CA GLU A 18 6.86 12.38 3.03
C GLU A 18 7.96 11.74 3.86
N SER A 19 7.69 10.57 4.43
CA SER A 19 8.66 9.80 5.22
C SER A 19 9.85 9.34 4.36
N VAL A 20 9.60 8.90 3.12
CA VAL A 20 10.64 8.47 2.19
C VAL A 20 11.55 9.63 1.82
N ALA A 21 10.99 10.78 1.43
CA ALA A 21 11.77 11.96 1.06
C ALA A 21 12.57 12.52 2.25
N ALA A 22 12.03 12.44 3.47
CA ALA A 22 12.76 12.83 4.67
C ALA A 22 13.95 11.89 4.97
N ALA A 23 13.80 10.59 4.69
CA ALA A 23 14.83 9.59 4.96
C ALA A 23 15.91 9.50 3.85
N ARG A 24 15.57 9.88 2.61
CA ARG A 24 16.42 9.78 1.42
C ARG A 24 16.54 11.16 0.76
N PRO A 25 17.53 11.99 1.14
CA PRO A 25 17.67 13.36 0.64
C PRO A 25 17.82 13.47 -0.89
N GLU A 26 18.18 12.37 -1.56
CA GLU A 26 18.23 12.26 -3.02
C GLU A 26 16.86 12.12 -3.68
N VAL A 27 15.81 11.81 -2.92
CA VAL A 27 14.43 11.70 -3.40
C VAL A 27 13.76 13.06 -3.35
N ASP A 28 13.27 13.52 -4.50
CA ASP A 28 12.44 14.71 -4.57
C ASP A 28 11.07 14.46 -3.93
N LEU A 29 10.68 15.32 -2.99
CA LEU A 29 9.44 15.19 -2.23
C LEU A 29 8.19 15.33 -3.11
N GLU A 30 8.22 16.24 -4.09
CA GLU A 30 7.08 16.46 -4.98
C GLU A 30 6.88 15.22 -5.85
N LEU A 31 7.97 14.70 -6.43
CA LEU A 31 7.94 13.46 -7.19
C LEU A 31 7.49 12.25 -6.35
N ALA A 32 7.96 12.13 -5.10
CA ALA A 32 7.51 11.07 -4.21
C ALA A 32 6.01 11.15 -3.96
N ARG A 33 5.48 12.35 -3.66
CA ARG A 33 4.04 12.54 -3.46
C ARG A 33 3.24 12.21 -4.71
N GLU A 34 3.71 12.60 -5.89
CA GLU A 34 3.05 12.25 -7.16
C GLU A 34 2.97 10.74 -7.36
N VAL A 35 4.08 10.02 -7.17
CA VAL A 35 4.14 8.55 -7.34
C VAL A 35 3.20 7.85 -6.36
N PHE A 36 3.22 8.22 -5.07
CA PHE A 36 2.34 7.59 -4.08
C PHE A 36 0.87 7.99 -4.26
N LEU A 37 0.57 9.20 -4.75
CA LEU A 37 -0.79 9.60 -5.13
C LEU A 37 -1.31 8.77 -6.30
N GLU A 38 -0.47 8.54 -7.31
CA GLU A 38 -0.83 7.70 -8.45
C GLU A 38 -1.10 6.27 -8.00
N ALA A 39 -0.26 5.71 -7.13
CA ALA A 39 -0.47 4.40 -6.54
C ALA A 39 -1.81 4.33 -5.77
N ALA A 40 -2.08 5.30 -4.88
CA ALA A 40 -3.34 5.39 -4.15
C ALA A 40 -4.55 5.44 -5.10
N THR A 41 -4.46 6.26 -6.15
CA THR A 41 -5.53 6.42 -7.15
C THR A 41 -5.76 5.13 -7.94
N LEU A 42 -4.70 4.43 -8.34
CA LEU A 42 -4.80 3.15 -9.05
C LEU A 42 -5.43 2.07 -8.17
N LEU A 43 -5.03 1.99 -6.90
CA LEU A 43 -5.57 1.01 -5.96
C LEU A 43 -7.04 1.26 -5.64
N TYR A 44 -7.41 2.53 -5.43
CA TYR A 44 -8.79 2.94 -5.21
C TYR A 44 -9.67 2.59 -6.43
N ASN A 45 -9.28 3.02 -7.63
CA ASN A 45 -10.04 2.76 -8.85
C ASN A 45 -10.06 1.27 -9.24
N GLY A 46 -9.02 0.53 -8.87
CA GLY A 46 -8.90 -0.89 -9.10
C GLY A 46 -9.64 -1.77 -8.07
N LEU A 47 -10.34 -1.15 -7.11
CA LEU A 47 -11.10 -1.86 -6.06
C LEU A 47 -10.22 -2.85 -5.27
N ALA A 48 -8.97 -2.48 -5.01
CA ALA A 48 -7.98 -3.41 -4.46
C ALA A 48 -8.32 -3.92 -3.05
N LEU A 49 -9.11 -3.16 -2.30
CA LEU A 49 -9.55 -3.47 -0.93
C LEU A 49 -11.03 -3.88 -0.85
N ASP A 50 -11.68 -4.11 -2.00
CA ASP A 50 -13.11 -4.46 -2.01
C ASP A 50 -13.38 -5.77 -1.26
N GLY A 51 -14.40 -5.74 -0.41
CA GLY A 51 -14.77 -6.86 0.46
C GLY A 51 -14.01 -6.94 1.79
N LEU A 52 -13.04 -6.06 2.07
CA LEU A 52 -12.43 -5.94 3.38
C LEU A 52 -13.24 -5.02 4.30
N ASP A 53 -13.15 -5.28 5.60
CA ASP A 53 -13.59 -4.31 6.61
C ASP A 53 -12.52 -3.22 6.83
N GLU A 54 -12.85 -2.22 7.63
CA GLU A 54 -11.97 -1.07 7.89
C GLU A 54 -10.63 -1.49 8.50
N HIS A 55 -10.64 -2.44 9.45
CA HIS A 55 -9.45 -2.92 10.14
C HIS A 55 -8.50 -3.66 9.19
N ASP A 56 -9.03 -4.58 8.40
CA ASP A 56 -8.25 -5.34 7.42
C ASP A 56 -7.77 -4.44 6.27
N ALA A 57 -8.58 -3.48 5.82
CA ALA A 57 -8.20 -2.51 4.79
C ALA A 57 -7.05 -1.61 5.27
N GLU A 58 -7.12 -1.11 6.51
CA GLU A 58 -6.03 -0.36 7.14
C GLU A 58 -4.76 -1.20 7.24
N ALA A 59 -4.87 -2.46 7.67
CA ALA A 59 -3.73 -3.37 7.76
C ALA A 59 -3.07 -3.60 6.40
N VAL A 60 -3.85 -3.76 5.32
CA VAL A 60 -3.33 -3.88 3.96
C VAL A 60 -2.49 -2.65 3.60
N VAL A 61 -3.07 -1.46 3.71
CA VAL A 61 -2.39 -0.22 3.30
C VAL A 61 -1.14 0.03 4.15
N ALA A 62 -1.21 -0.19 5.47
CA ALA A 62 -0.05 -0.06 6.35
C ALA A 62 1.10 -0.99 5.91
N GLY A 63 0.80 -2.25 5.57
CA GLY A 63 1.82 -3.17 5.05
C GLY A 63 2.35 -2.78 3.67
N LEU A 64 1.50 -2.26 2.76
CA LEU A 64 1.94 -1.75 1.47
C LEU A 64 2.92 -0.58 1.61
N CYS A 65 2.67 0.33 2.55
CA CYS A 65 3.56 1.46 2.83
C CYS A 65 4.98 0.99 3.18
N ILE A 66 5.11 -0.13 3.89
CA ILE A 66 6.40 -0.75 4.22
C ILE A 66 7.02 -1.44 3.00
N ASP A 67 6.23 -2.19 2.24
CA ASP A 67 6.76 -3.01 1.16
C ASP A 67 7.14 -2.18 -0.08
N LEU A 68 6.39 -1.11 -0.37
CA LEU A 68 6.63 -0.23 -1.52
C LEU A 68 7.97 0.51 -1.45
N VAL A 69 8.52 0.69 -0.25
CA VAL A 69 9.81 1.37 -0.04
C VAL A 69 10.99 0.40 -0.02
N SER A 70 10.73 -0.90 -0.13
CA SER A 70 11.73 -1.96 -0.23
C SER A 70 12.52 -1.89 -1.53
N SER A 71 13.68 -2.55 -1.57
CA SER A 71 14.49 -2.69 -2.78
C SER A 71 13.83 -3.56 -3.87
N ALA A 72 12.89 -4.43 -3.48
CA ALA A 72 12.12 -5.26 -4.41
C ALA A 72 10.63 -5.29 -3.98
N PRO A 73 9.86 -4.21 -4.25
CA PRO A 73 8.49 -4.07 -3.75
C PRO A 73 7.56 -5.22 -4.11
N GLY A 74 7.61 -5.68 -5.36
CA GLY A 74 6.77 -6.78 -5.83
C GLY A 74 7.05 -8.12 -5.14
N GLU A 75 8.30 -8.39 -4.79
CA GLU A 75 8.67 -9.60 -4.03
C GLU A 75 8.22 -9.48 -2.58
N ALA A 76 8.43 -8.31 -1.96
CA ALA A 76 8.02 -8.03 -0.58
C ALA A 76 6.50 -8.20 -0.38
N ILE A 77 5.69 -7.60 -1.28
CA ILE A 77 4.22 -7.71 -1.22
C ILE A 77 3.77 -9.17 -1.35
N ARG A 78 4.36 -9.92 -2.29
CA ARG A 78 4.02 -11.34 -2.50
C ARG A 78 4.47 -12.23 -1.34
N GLU A 79 5.58 -11.92 -0.71
CA GLU A 79 6.04 -12.62 0.50
C GLU A 79 5.11 -12.36 1.68
N ARG A 80 4.69 -11.10 1.87
CA ARG A 80 3.71 -10.74 2.90
C ARG A 80 2.42 -11.51 2.72
N ALA A 81 1.85 -11.52 1.51
CA ALA A 81 0.64 -12.27 1.20
C ALA A 81 0.77 -13.76 1.58
N ARG A 82 1.93 -14.39 1.29
CA ARG A 82 2.20 -15.79 1.66
C ARG A 82 2.38 -15.99 3.17
N THR A 83 2.96 -15.02 3.87
CA THR A 83 3.21 -15.11 5.31
C THR A 83 1.92 -15.07 6.12
N LEU A 84 0.91 -14.32 5.67
CA LEU A 84 -0.40 -14.24 6.35
C LEU A 84 -1.15 -15.57 6.40
N GLU A 85 -0.86 -16.50 5.47
CA GLU A 85 -1.40 -17.87 5.52
C GLU A 85 -0.79 -18.70 6.66
N LEU A 86 0.41 -18.34 7.12
CA LEU A 86 1.14 -19.04 8.18
C LEU A 86 0.94 -18.39 9.54
N ASP A 87 0.96 -17.06 9.60
CA ASP A 87 0.78 -16.26 10.80
C ASP A 87 -0.11 -15.05 10.49
N PRO A 88 -1.44 -15.17 10.68
CA PRO A 88 -2.38 -14.11 10.34
C PRO A 88 -2.38 -12.94 11.33
N GLY A 89 -1.72 -13.08 12.49
CA GLY A 89 -1.76 -12.06 13.54
C GLY A 89 -3.18 -11.75 14.01
N ASP A 90 -3.55 -10.46 13.93
CA ASP A 90 -4.82 -9.89 14.41
C ASP A 90 -5.80 -9.57 13.25
N LEU A 91 -5.59 -10.14 12.06
CA LEU A 91 -6.48 -9.93 10.92
C LEU A 91 -7.82 -10.65 11.11
N HIS A 92 -8.91 -10.01 10.66
CA HIS A 92 -10.25 -10.60 10.74
C HIS A 92 -10.47 -11.62 9.62
N ASP A 93 -10.07 -11.29 8.38
CA ASP A 93 -10.06 -12.20 7.23
C ASP A 93 -8.68 -12.23 6.55
N PRO A 94 -7.75 -13.06 7.07
CA PRO A 94 -6.39 -13.15 6.53
C PRO A 94 -6.34 -13.59 5.06
N GLN A 95 -7.31 -14.37 4.59
CA GLN A 95 -7.33 -14.85 3.21
C GLN A 95 -7.71 -13.73 2.25
N SER A 96 -8.71 -12.93 2.61
CA SER A 96 -9.10 -11.76 1.81
C SER A 96 -8.00 -10.70 1.81
N VAL A 97 -7.34 -10.46 2.95
CA VAL A 97 -6.17 -9.58 3.05
C VAL A 97 -5.02 -10.05 2.14
N ALA A 98 -4.66 -11.34 2.20
CA ALA A 98 -3.62 -11.91 1.33
C ALA A 98 -3.96 -11.74 -0.16
N ARG A 99 -5.23 -11.95 -0.54
CA ARG A 99 -5.71 -11.71 -1.92
C ARG A 99 -5.59 -10.24 -2.30
N SER A 100 -5.97 -9.32 -1.43
CA SER A 100 -5.83 -7.88 -1.68
C SER A 100 -4.38 -7.48 -1.93
N TYR A 101 -3.41 -8.00 -1.18
CA TYR A 101 -1.99 -7.77 -1.50
C TYR A 101 -1.59 -8.22 -2.91
N LEU A 102 -2.08 -9.37 -3.36
CA LEU A 102 -1.81 -9.87 -4.72
C LEU A 102 -2.50 -9.02 -5.79
N ILE A 103 -3.72 -8.54 -5.54
CA ILE A 103 -4.44 -7.62 -6.42
C ILE A 103 -3.70 -6.29 -6.52
N CYS A 104 -3.23 -5.74 -5.40
CA CYS A 104 -2.41 -4.53 -5.35
C CYS A 104 -1.15 -4.68 -6.22
N ALA A 105 -0.39 -5.77 -6.05
CA ALA A 105 0.79 -6.03 -6.86
C ALA A 105 0.45 -6.12 -8.36
N ALA A 106 -0.66 -6.78 -8.72
CA ALA A 106 -1.10 -6.90 -10.11
C ALA A 106 -1.51 -5.55 -10.72
N ILE A 107 -2.28 -4.72 -9.99
CA ILE A 107 -2.69 -3.38 -10.43
C ILE A 107 -1.46 -2.49 -10.70
N MET A 108 -0.49 -2.54 -9.79
CA MET A 108 0.74 -1.75 -9.87
C MET A 108 1.78 -2.36 -10.83
N LYS A 109 1.51 -3.53 -11.41
CA LYS A 109 2.41 -4.28 -12.32
C LYS A 109 3.80 -4.56 -11.71
N LEU A 110 3.81 -4.83 -10.42
CA LEU A 110 4.99 -5.22 -9.63
C LEU A 110 5.17 -6.74 -9.63
#